data_AF-A0A4Q4WXN9-F1
#
_entry.id   AF-A0A4Q4WXN9-F1
#
_cell.length_a   1.000
_cell.length_b   1.000
_cell.length_c   1.000
_cell.angle_alpha   90.00
_cell.angle_beta   90.00
_cell.angle_gamma   90.00
#
_symmetry.space_group_name_H-M   'P 1'
#
loop_
_entity.id
_entity.type
_entity.pdbx_description
1 polymer ?
#
loop_
_entity_poly.entity_id
_entity_poly.type
_entity_poly.pdbx_seq_one_letter_code
_entity_poly.pdbx_strand_id
1 'polypeptide(L)'
;MPGTSCIAIGNTIATAAIIVNSLPGIYLHLGFPVFNRVVWGMRGAQFPVWNRIFLAFVWYGFTCWVGGQCVYVVLISWDPNFEEHIPNTMSGDTGMTSAQFVAYVIFCTVSVPFIWIKPHRLQGFSMVTGAVTLVFFLALLIWALSTMGPAGFGDTISGRNELPSAGGPDSIAWLMLYGTVSTVGSISSGILNQADVTRFATRPAHALWGQAVPYPLYAILGSLVGILVTAATQQRFGGEAV
;
A
#
# COMPACT_ATOMS: atom_id res chain seq x y z
N MET A 1 -4.26 11.72 19.41
CA MET A 1 -4.08 12.50 18.16
C MET A 1 -2.63 12.90 17.77
N PRO A 2 -1.55 12.20 18.19
CA PRO A 2 -0.23 12.37 17.54
C PRO A 2 -0.10 11.64 16.19
N GLY A 3 -0.69 10.45 16.03
CA GLY A 3 -0.51 9.60 14.85
C GLY A 3 -1.05 10.21 13.54
N THR A 4 -2.21 10.86 13.56
CA THR A 4 -2.78 11.53 12.38
C THR A 4 -1.92 12.69 11.90
N SER A 5 -1.34 13.45 12.83
CA SER A 5 -0.41 14.54 12.53
C SER A 5 0.89 14.02 11.90
N CYS A 6 1.41 12.88 12.34
CA CYS A 6 2.56 12.21 11.68
C CYS A 6 2.26 11.80 10.26
N ILE A 7 1.09 11.19 10.04
CA ILE A 7 0.67 10.74 8.70
C ILE A 7 0.53 11.95 7.77
N ALA A 8 -0.02 13.06 8.25
CA ALA A 8 -0.12 14.29 7.47
C ALA A 8 1.26 14.89 7.11
N ILE A 9 2.18 14.95 8.08
CA ILE A 9 3.55 15.46 7.85
C ILE A 9 4.32 14.53 6.90
N GLY A 10 4.29 13.22 7.15
CA GLY A 10 4.93 12.20 6.31
C GLY A 10 4.41 12.22 4.88
N ASN A 11 3.09 12.32 4.69
CA ASN A 11 2.50 12.43 3.36
C ASN A 11 2.86 13.75 2.66
N THR A 12 3.00 14.85 3.39
CA THR A 12 3.43 16.13 2.80
C THR A 12 4.88 16.03 2.30
N ILE A 13 5.77 15.46 3.11
CA ILE A 13 7.18 15.22 2.73
C ILE A 13 7.25 14.25 1.54
N ALA A 14 6.50 13.16 1.59
CA ALA A 14 6.42 12.19 0.49
C ALA A 14 5.91 12.83 -0.79
N THR A 15 4.86 13.66 -0.72
CA THR A 15 4.31 14.37 -1.88
C THR A 15 5.35 15.30 -2.49
N ALA A 16 6.10 16.04 -1.66
CA ALA A 16 7.19 16.87 -2.14
C ALA A 16 8.28 16.04 -2.83
N ALA A 17 8.68 14.91 -2.24
CA ALA A 17 9.66 14.00 -2.83
C ALA A 17 9.17 13.39 -4.15
N ILE A 18 7.89 13.02 -4.25
CA ILE A 18 7.23 12.54 -5.48
C ILE A 18 7.29 13.59 -6.59
N ILE A 19 6.96 14.83 -6.26
CA ILE A 19 7.01 15.95 -7.21
C ILE A 19 8.43 16.13 -7.73
N VAL A 20 9.43 16.19 -6.85
CA VAL A 20 10.84 16.36 -7.24
C VAL A 20 11.35 15.18 -8.07
N ASN A 21 11.04 13.95 -7.67
CA ASN A 21 11.46 12.74 -8.39
C ASN A 21 10.77 12.60 -9.76
N SER A 22 9.59 13.19 -9.93
CA SER A 22 8.86 13.20 -11.19
C SER A 22 9.46 14.15 -12.24
N LEU A 23 10.18 15.19 -11.84
CA LEU A 23 10.68 16.23 -12.76
C LEU A 23 11.61 15.70 -13.86
N PRO A 24 12.62 14.82 -13.57
CA PRO A 24 13.49 14.27 -14.61
C PRO A 24 12.72 13.43 -15.64
N GLY A 25 11.72 12.67 -15.20
CA GLY A 25 10.86 11.89 -16.08
C GLY A 25 9.99 12.78 -16.97
N ILE A 26 9.49 13.90 -16.43
CA ILE A 26 8.60 14.83 -17.14
C ILE A 26 9.34 15.66 -18.20
N TYR A 27 10.46 16.28 -17.85
CA TYR A 27 11.13 17.26 -18.72
C TYR A 27 12.18 16.63 -19.64
N LEU A 28 12.83 15.56 -19.19
CA LEU A 28 13.92 14.92 -19.93
C LEU A 28 13.50 13.56 -20.54
N HIS A 29 12.28 13.08 -20.25
CA HIS A 29 11.79 11.75 -20.64
C HIS A 29 12.76 10.61 -20.25
N LEU A 30 13.55 10.81 -19.20
CA LEU A 30 14.54 9.86 -18.71
C LEU A 30 13.94 8.95 -17.65
N GLY A 31 14.21 7.65 -17.76
CA GLY A 31 13.91 6.69 -16.71
C GLY A 31 14.88 6.78 -15.54
N PHE A 32 14.47 6.23 -14.40
CA PHE A 32 15.26 6.20 -13.17
C PHE A 32 16.70 5.66 -13.35
N PRO A 33 16.96 4.56 -14.10
CA PRO A 33 18.33 4.05 -14.27
C PRO A 33 19.27 5.01 -15.01
N VAL A 34 18.72 5.90 -15.84
CA VAL A 34 19.51 6.88 -16.61
C VAL A 34 19.82 8.10 -15.75
N PHE A 35 18.81 8.62 -15.03
CA PHE A 35 19.02 9.73 -14.10
C PHE A 35 20.03 9.37 -12.99
N ASN A 36 19.98 8.13 -12.50
CA ASN A 36 20.91 7.66 -11.48
C ASN A 36 22.40 7.70 -11.91
N ARG A 37 22.69 7.65 -13.21
CA ARG A 37 24.07 7.77 -13.75
C ARG A 37 24.64 9.18 -13.62
N VAL A 38 23.80 10.21 -13.51
CA VAL A 38 24.25 11.60 -13.32
C VAL A 38 24.85 11.78 -11.92
N VAL A 39 24.30 11.10 -10.91
CA VAL A 39 24.74 11.21 -9.51
C VAL A 39 25.87 10.22 -9.19
N TRP A 40 25.70 8.95 -9.58
CA TRP A 40 26.61 7.86 -9.18
C TRP A 40 27.65 7.50 -10.25
N GLY A 41 27.63 8.18 -11.41
CA GLY A 41 28.45 7.83 -12.56
C GLY A 41 28.03 6.51 -13.23
N MET A 42 28.75 6.12 -14.29
CA MET A 42 28.40 4.94 -15.10
C MET A 42 28.52 3.60 -14.35
N ARG A 43 29.54 3.46 -13.49
CA ARG A 43 29.78 2.21 -12.73
C ARG A 43 29.06 2.19 -11.39
N GLY A 44 28.96 3.33 -10.69
CA GLY A 44 28.29 3.42 -9.39
C GLY A 44 26.76 3.30 -9.48
N ALA A 45 26.17 3.65 -10.63
CA ALA A 45 24.72 3.54 -10.84
C ALA A 45 24.18 2.11 -10.83
N GLN A 46 25.04 1.08 -10.89
CA GLN A 46 24.64 -0.32 -10.74
C GLN A 46 24.06 -0.60 -9.35
N PHE A 47 24.64 -0.03 -8.28
CA PHE A 47 24.21 -0.33 -6.91
C PHE A 47 22.74 0.05 -6.63
N PRO A 48 22.27 1.27 -6.95
CA PRO A 48 20.87 1.62 -6.74
C PRO A 48 19.91 0.87 -7.66
N VAL A 49 20.37 0.49 -8.87
CA VAL A 49 19.57 -0.31 -9.81
C VAL A 49 19.33 -1.71 -9.25
N TRP A 50 20.37 -2.38 -8.74
CA TRP A 50 20.22 -3.70 -8.11
C TRP A 50 19.32 -3.66 -6.87
N ASN A 51 19.54 -2.68 -5.98
CA ASN A 51 18.68 -2.50 -4.80
C ASN A 51 17.20 -2.38 -5.20
N ARG A 52 16.90 -1.61 -6.24
CA ARG A 52 15.55 -1.45 -6.75
C ARG A 52 14.97 -2.74 -7.36
N ILE A 53 15.78 -3.51 -8.09
CA ILE A 53 15.35 -4.80 -8.64
C ILE A 53 14.96 -5.77 -7.51
N PHE A 54 15.77 -5.87 -6.46
CA PHE A 54 15.43 -6.71 -5.29
C PHE A 54 14.15 -6.25 -4.60
N LEU A 55 13.99 -4.93 -4.42
CA LEU A 55 12.79 -4.37 -3.82
C LEU A 55 11.54 -4.68 -4.67
N ALA A 56 11.65 -4.63 -5.99
CA ALA A 56 10.55 -4.99 -6.90
C ALA A 56 10.15 -6.48 -6.77
N PHE A 57 11.11 -7.39 -6.61
CA PHE A 57 10.80 -8.81 -6.37
C PHE A 57 10.08 -9.03 -5.04
N VAL A 58 10.51 -8.35 -3.96
CA VAL A 58 9.86 -8.45 -2.65
C VAL A 58 8.43 -7.93 -2.71
N TRP A 59 8.21 -6.76 -3.32
CA TRP A 59 6.87 -6.21 -3.50
C TRP A 59 5.99 -7.08 -4.37
N TYR A 60 6.53 -7.62 -5.48
CA TYR A 60 5.79 -8.56 -6.32
C TYR A 60 5.37 -9.81 -5.54
N GLY A 61 6.27 -10.39 -4.74
CA GLY A 61 5.96 -11.53 -3.88
C GLY A 61 4.86 -11.22 -2.87
N PHE A 62 4.97 -10.09 -2.16
CA PHE A 62 3.96 -9.64 -1.20
C PHE A 62 2.60 -9.39 -1.85
N THR A 63 2.55 -8.70 -2.99
CA THR A 63 1.27 -8.46 -3.70
C THR A 63 0.66 -9.75 -4.23
N CYS A 64 1.47 -10.70 -4.70
CA CYS A 64 0.98 -12.03 -5.09
C CYS A 64 0.41 -12.79 -3.91
N TRP A 65 1.02 -12.68 -2.72
CA TRP A 65 0.52 -13.28 -1.50
C TRP A 65 -0.86 -12.73 -1.11
N VAL A 66 -1.00 -11.40 -1.07
CA VAL A 66 -2.28 -10.74 -0.79
C VAL A 66 -3.34 -11.11 -1.83
N GLY A 67 -2.96 -11.17 -3.12
CA GLY A 67 -3.86 -11.62 -4.19
C GLY A 67 -4.29 -13.09 -4.02
N GLY A 68 -3.37 -13.96 -3.59
CA GLY A 68 -3.66 -15.36 -3.26
C GLY A 68 -4.69 -15.49 -2.14
N GLN A 69 -4.60 -14.65 -1.09
CA GLN A 69 -5.60 -14.62 -0.02
C GLN A 69 -6.99 -14.22 -0.53
N CYS A 70 -7.08 -13.28 -1.47
CA CYS A 70 -8.35 -12.94 -2.12
C CYS A 70 -8.92 -14.13 -2.91
N VAL A 71 -8.08 -14.86 -3.66
CA VAL A 71 -8.50 -16.06 -4.41
C VAL A 71 -8.96 -17.15 -3.46
N TYR A 72 -8.28 -17.34 -2.33
CA TYR A 72 -8.67 -18.29 -1.29
C TYR A 72 -10.06 -18.00 -0.72
N VAL A 73 -10.39 -16.73 -0.42
CA VAL A 73 -11.73 -16.34 0.04
C VAL A 73 -12.80 -16.62 -1.03
N VAL A 74 -12.49 -16.40 -2.31
CA VAL A 74 -13.40 -16.75 -3.42
C VAL A 74 -13.60 -18.26 -3.53
N LEU A 75 -12.54 -19.06 -3.34
CA LEU A 75 -12.61 -20.51 -3.38
C LEU A 75 -13.45 -21.08 -2.23
N ILE A 76 -13.26 -20.61 -1.00
CA ILE A 76 -14.09 -21.00 0.16
C ILE A 76 -15.56 -20.61 -0.03
N SER A 77 -15.81 -19.47 -0.68
CA SER A 77 -17.18 -19.03 -0.97
C SER A 77 -17.90 -19.96 -1.96
N TRP A 78 -17.15 -20.69 -2.80
CA TRP A 78 -17.71 -21.66 -3.74
C TRP A 78 -17.80 -23.07 -3.13
N ASP A 79 -16.75 -23.51 -2.45
CA ASP A 79 -16.72 -24.77 -1.70
C ASP A 79 -16.35 -24.51 -0.23
N PRO A 80 -17.33 -24.51 0.68
CA PRO A 80 -17.08 -24.32 2.11
C PRO A 80 -16.16 -25.40 2.72
N ASN A 81 -16.06 -26.57 2.09
CA ASN A 81 -15.24 -27.69 2.58
C ASN A 81 -13.87 -27.77 1.87
N PHE A 82 -13.44 -26.70 1.19
CA PHE A 82 -12.17 -26.67 0.45
C PHE A 82 -10.96 -27.02 1.34
N GLU A 83 -11.01 -26.70 2.63
CA GLU A 83 -9.97 -27.06 3.59
C GLU A 83 -9.96 -28.54 3.98
N GLU A 84 -11.11 -29.22 3.92
CA GLU A 84 -11.21 -30.67 4.16
C GLU A 84 -10.72 -31.47 2.95
N HIS A 85 -10.92 -30.94 1.74
CA HIS A 85 -10.49 -31.57 0.49
C HIS A 85 -8.97 -31.52 0.26
N ILE A 86 -8.25 -30.56 0.87
CA ILE A 86 -6.80 -30.41 0.74
C ILE A 86 -6.14 -30.70 2.09
N PRO A 87 -5.62 -31.92 2.33
CA PRO A 87 -4.98 -32.26 3.59
C PRO A 87 -3.77 -31.34 3.82
N ASN A 88 -3.79 -30.62 4.94
CA ASN A 88 -2.73 -29.66 5.25
C ASN A 88 -1.42 -30.40 5.50
N THR A 89 -0.48 -30.31 4.56
CA THR A 89 0.84 -30.96 4.64
C THR A 89 1.90 -30.01 5.21
N MET A 90 1.53 -28.77 5.54
CA MET A 90 2.43 -27.74 6.08
C MET A 90 2.42 -27.77 7.62
N SER A 91 3.61 -27.64 8.21
CA SER A 91 3.80 -27.55 9.66
C SER A 91 3.10 -26.32 10.24
N GLY A 92 2.54 -26.45 11.46
CA GLY A 92 1.85 -25.35 12.15
C GLY A 92 2.70 -24.08 12.37
N ASP A 93 4.03 -24.20 12.35
CA ASP A 93 4.97 -23.09 12.48
C ASP A 93 5.07 -22.22 11.20
N THR A 94 4.54 -22.69 10.07
CA THR A 94 4.65 -21.99 8.77
C THR A 94 3.63 -20.84 8.65
N GLY A 95 2.72 -20.68 9.62
CA GLY A 95 1.73 -19.59 9.64
C GLY A 95 0.78 -19.59 8.45
N MET A 96 0.66 -20.72 7.75
CA MET A 96 0.01 -20.83 6.45
C MET A 96 -0.51 -22.24 6.21
N THR A 97 -1.70 -22.35 5.62
CA THR A 97 -2.31 -23.63 5.25
C THR A 97 -1.97 -24.02 3.81
N SER A 98 -1.96 -25.32 3.53
CA SER A 98 -1.75 -25.84 2.16
C SER A 98 -2.80 -25.33 1.17
N ALA A 99 -4.04 -25.11 1.63
CA ALA A 99 -5.12 -24.51 0.83
C ALA A 99 -4.79 -23.06 0.41
N GLN A 100 -4.25 -22.25 1.32
CA GLN A 100 -3.79 -20.90 1.01
C GLN A 100 -2.60 -20.91 0.04
N PHE A 101 -1.72 -21.93 0.10
CA PHE A 101 -0.61 -22.09 -0.85
C PHE A 101 -1.11 -22.32 -2.27
N VAL A 102 -2.09 -23.22 -2.41
CA VAL A 102 -2.68 -23.54 -3.70
C VAL A 102 -3.34 -22.30 -4.30
N ALA A 103 -4.10 -21.54 -3.51
CA ALA A 103 -4.69 -20.27 -3.95
C ALA A 103 -3.63 -19.24 -4.39
N TYR A 104 -2.51 -19.15 -3.68
CA TYR A 104 -1.36 -18.33 -4.08
C TYR A 104 -0.75 -18.77 -5.42
N VAL A 105 -0.54 -20.07 -5.63
CA VAL A 105 0.00 -20.61 -6.90
C VAL A 105 -0.97 -20.35 -8.06
N ILE A 106 -2.28 -20.50 -7.83
CA ILE A 106 -3.31 -20.16 -8.81
C ILE A 106 -3.22 -18.68 -9.18
N PHE A 107 -3.14 -17.78 -8.20
CA PHE A 107 -3.00 -16.34 -8.46
C PHE A 107 -1.72 -16.02 -9.25
N CYS A 108 -0.58 -16.62 -8.87
CA CYS A 108 0.68 -16.47 -9.59
C CYS A 108 0.59 -16.96 -11.04
N THR A 109 -0.12 -18.06 -11.29
CA THR A 109 -0.29 -18.60 -12.65
C THR A 109 -1.18 -17.69 -13.49
N VAL A 110 -2.26 -17.16 -12.89
CA VAL A 110 -3.18 -16.23 -13.54
C VAL A 110 -2.52 -14.88 -13.82
N SER A 111 -1.57 -14.43 -13.00
CA SER A 111 -0.91 -13.13 -13.19
C SER A 111 0.11 -13.12 -14.34
N VAL A 112 0.76 -14.25 -14.63
CA VAL A 112 1.77 -14.39 -15.71
C VAL A 112 1.30 -13.85 -17.08
N PRO A 113 0.12 -14.23 -17.63
CA PRO A 113 -0.31 -13.72 -18.93
C PRO A 113 -0.54 -12.20 -18.93
N PHE A 114 -0.88 -11.58 -17.80
CA PHE A 114 -1.07 -10.14 -17.71
C PHE A 114 0.26 -9.37 -17.79
N ILE A 115 1.39 -9.98 -17.46
CA ILE A 115 2.72 -9.36 -17.57
C ILE A 115 3.07 -9.03 -19.02
N TRP A 116 2.55 -9.79 -19.98
CA TRP A 116 2.79 -9.57 -21.41
C TRP A 116 2.01 -8.37 -21.98
N ILE A 117 1.03 -7.85 -21.24
CA ILE A 117 0.23 -6.71 -21.70
C ILE A 117 1.03 -5.42 -21.50
N LYS A 118 1.22 -4.67 -22.58
CA LYS A 118 1.96 -3.41 -22.52
C LYS A 118 1.25 -2.40 -21.60
N PRO A 119 2.00 -1.69 -20.73
CA PRO A 119 1.46 -0.69 -19.79
C PRO A 119 0.56 0.36 -20.43
N HIS A 120 0.85 0.76 -21.68
CA HIS A 120 0.09 1.80 -22.37
C HIS A 120 -1.37 1.39 -22.68
N ARG A 121 -1.67 0.09 -22.78
CA ARG A 121 -3.05 -0.41 -22.99
C ARG A 121 -3.80 -0.66 -21.68
N LEU A 122 -3.10 -0.63 -20.55
CA LEU A 122 -3.67 -0.90 -19.23
C LEU A 122 -4.29 0.35 -18.59
N GLN A 123 -4.16 1.54 -19.18
CA GLN A 123 -4.69 2.78 -18.61
C GLN A 123 -6.20 2.71 -18.32
N GLY A 124 -6.98 2.15 -19.25
CA GLY A 124 -8.43 1.95 -19.06
C GLY A 124 -8.73 0.96 -17.93
N PHE A 125 -7.99 -0.14 -17.86
CA PHE A 125 -8.11 -1.13 -16.79
C PHE A 125 -7.78 -0.51 -15.42
N SER A 126 -6.68 0.25 -15.33
CA SER A 126 -6.29 0.95 -14.10
C SER A 126 -7.33 1.98 -13.65
N MET A 127 -8.00 2.66 -14.58
CA MET A 127 -9.07 3.62 -14.25
C MET A 127 -10.30 2.91 -13.69
N VAL A 128 -10.69 1.78 -14.29
CA VAL A 128 -11.80 0.94 -13.79
C VAL A 128 -11.47 0.39 -12.42
N THR A 129 -10.29 -0.20 -12.22
CA THR A 129 -9.89 -0.72 -10.92
C THR A 129 -9.83 0.39 -9.87
N GLY A 130 -9.33 1.57 -10.22
CA GLY A 130 -9.31 2.72 -9.32
C GLY A 130 -10.71 3.19 -8.91
N ALA A 131 -11.67 3.20 -9.85
CA ALA A 131 -13.07 3.51 -9.55
C ALA A 131 -13.69 2.45 -8.62
N VAL A 132 -13.46 1.16 -8.89
CA VAL A 132 -13.93 0.06 -8.04
C VAL A 132 -13.36 0.18 -6.63
N THR A 133 -12.07 0.47 -6.50
CA THR A 133 -11.41 0.68 -5.19
C THR A 133 -12.04 1.85 -4.44
N LEU A 134 -12.36 2.96 -5.12
CA LEU A 134 -13.00 4.11 -4.48
C LEU A 134 -14.41 3.76 -3.99
N VAL A 135 -15.21 3.05 -4.80
CA VAL A 135 -16.54 2.58 -4.37
C VAL A 135 -16.41 1.63 -3.17
N PHE A 136 -15.43 0.75 -3.18
CA PHE A 136 -15.18 -0.17 -2.07
C PHE A 136 -14.81 0.57 -0.77
N PHE A 137 -13.97 1.60 -0.85
CA PHE A 137 -13.68 2.46 0.31
C PHE A 137 -14.93 3.13 0.87
N LEU A 138 -15.81 3.65 0.01
CA LEU A 138 -17.08 4.24 0.46
C LEU A 138 -18.01 3.19 1.08
N ALA A 139 -18.08 1.99 0.50
CA ALA A 139 -18.88 0.89 1.04
C ALA A 139 -18.39 0.47 2.43
N LEU A 140 -17.08 0.30 2.61
CA LEU A 140 -16.48 0.00 3.92
C LEU A 140 -16.68 1.11 4.93
N LEU A 141 -16.62 2.37 4.50
CA LEU A 141 -16.88 3.52 5.37
C LEU A 141 -18.34 3.52 5.86
N ILE A 142 -19.30 3.31 4.96
CA ILE A 142 -20.73 3.19 5.31
C ILE A 142 -20.96 2.00 6.25
N TRP A 143 -20.33 0.86 5.97
CA TRP A 143 -20.42 -0.32 6.82
C TRP A 143 -19.87 -0.06 8.23
N ALA A 144 -18.68 0.56 8.35
CA ALA A 144 -18.08 0.91 9.63
C ALA A 144 -18.96 1.89 10.42
N LEU A 145 -19.52 2.91 9.76
CA LEU A 145 -20.46 3.86 10.36
C LEU A 145 -21.73 3.17 10.85
N SER A 146 -22.29 2.24 10.08
CA SER A 146 -23.49 1.48 10.46
C SER A 146 -23.25 0.52 11.62
N THR A 147 -22.05 -0.05 11.71
CA THR A 147 -21.67 -1.03 12.73
C THR A 147 -21.45 -0.37 14.10
N MET A 148 -20.93 0.86 14.12
CA MET A 148 -20.71 1.62 15.36
C MET A 148 -21.98 2.22 15.99
N GLY A 149 -23.02 2.47 15.18
CA GLY A 149 -24.32 2.94 15.69
C GLY A 149 -24.25 4.25 16.50
N PRO A 150 -25.16 4.47 17.47
CA PRO A 150 -25.26 5.71 18.25
C PRO A 150 -24.09 5.95 19.24
N ALA A 151 -23.27 4.94 19.50
CA ALA A 151 -22.10 5.04 20.38
C ALA A 151 -20.99 5.93 19.76
N GLY A 152 -20.99 6.05 18.43
CA GLY A 152 -20.05 6.89 17.69
C GLY A 152 -18.58 6.42 17.77
N PHE A 153 -17.70 7.10 17.03
CA PHE A 153 -16.25 6.84 17.05
C PHE A 153 -15.53 7.53 18.22
N GLY A 154 -16.30 8.07 19.17
CA GLY A 154 -15.79 8.91 20.26
C GLY A 154 -14.71 8.20 21.08
N ASP A 155 -14.94 6.95 21.46
CA ASP A 155 -14.02 6.18 22.31
C ASP A 155 -12.81 5.59 21.57
N THR A 156 -12.91 5.32 20.27
CA THR A 156 -11.74 4.83 19.50
C THR A 156 -10.82 5.98 19.07
N ILE A 157 -11.38 7.17 18.84
CA ILE A 157 -10.60 8.39 18.57
C ILE A 157 -10.05 8.98 19.88
N SER A 158 -10.77 8.85 20.99
CA SER A 158 -10.35 9.30 22.32
C SER A 158 -9.57 8.24 23.10
N GLY A 159 -9.49 7.00 22.61
CA GLY A 159 -8.74 5.87 23.16
C GLY A 159 -7.29 6.24 23.38
N ARG A 160 -7.04 6.85 24.53
CA ARG A 160 -5.74 7.21 25.06
C ARG A 160 -5.07 5.91 25.46
N ASN A 161 -4.52 5.18 24.48
CA ASN A 161 -3.34 4.36 24.79
C ASN A 161 -2.37 5.33 25.46
N GLU A 162 -2.07 5.06 26.73
CA GLU A 162 -1.23 5.87 27.59
C GLU A 162 0.07 6.18 26.85
N LEU A 163 0.13 7.37 26.26
CA LEU A 163 1.32 7.84 25.57
C LEU A 163 2.41 7.93 26.64
N PRO A 164 3.51 7.17 26.54
CA PRO A 164 4.57 7.21 27.53
C PRO A 164 5.05 8.64 27.71
N SER A 165 5.18 9.05 28.96
CA SER A 165 5.50 10.43 29.33
C SER A 165 6.80 10.90 28.66
N ALA A 166 6.83 12.19 28.28
CA ALA A 166 7.95 12.80 27.57
C ALA A 166 9.24 12.75 28.42
N GLY A 167 10.17 11.87 28.02
CA GLY A 167 11.52 11.82 28.60
C GLY A 167 12.20 10.46 28.52
N GLY A 168 12.58 10.01 27.32
CA GLY A 168 13.39 8.78 27.15
C GLY A 168 13.51 8.31 25.69
N PRO A 169 14.25 7.22 25.42
CA PRO A 169 14.29 6.55 24.11
C PRO A 169 12.91 6.13 23.57
N ASP A 170 11.94 5.92 24.47
CA ASP A 170 10.52 5.67 24.18
C ASP A 170 9.67 6.97 24.13
N SER A 171 10.31 8.13 23.92
CA SER A 171 9.62 9.41 23.84
C SER A 171 8.63 9.44 22.68
N ILE A 172 7.50 10.12 22.90
CA ILE A 172 6.50 10.44 21.87
C ILE A 172 7.19 10.98 20.60
N ALA A 173 8.25 11.79 20.73
CA ALA A 173 8.99 12.30 19.58
C ALA A 173 9.67 11.19 18.75
N TRP A 174 10.24 10.18 19.40
CA TRP A 174 10.84 9.02 18.72
C TRP A 174 9.78 8.15 18.04
N LEU A 175 8.67 7.86 18.72
CA LEU A 175 7.55 7.12 18.13
C LEU A 175 6.95 7.86 16.92
N MET A 176 6.86 9.18 17.00
CA MET A 176 6.39 10.04 15.91
C MET A 176 7.37 10.04 14.74
N LEU A 177 8.68 10.09 15.00
CA LEU A 177 9.72 9.95 13.97
C LEU A 177 9.68 8.57 13.32
N TYR A 178 9.60 7.49 14.11
CA TYR A 178 9.46 6.12 13.59
C TYR A 178 8.21 5.96 12.74
N GLY A 179 7.06 6.48 13.17
CA GLY A 179 5.82 6.47 12.38
C GLY A 179 5.95 7.26 11.07
N THR A 180 6.62 8.42 11.11
CA THR A 180 6.87 9.24 9.91
C THR A 180 7.83 8.54 8.95
N VAL A 181 8.93 7.96 9.43
CA VAL A 181 9.89 7.22 8.61
C VAL A 181 9.25 5.96 8.03
N SER A 182 8.41 5.26 8.79
CA SER A 182 7.69 4.08 8.32
C SER A 182 6.71 4.42 7.18
N THR A 183 5.94 5.50 7.33
CA THR A 183 5.00 5.95 6.28
C THR A 183 5.73 6.42 5.01
N VAL A 184 6.82 7.17 5.15
CA VAL A 184 7.67 7.57 4.02
C VAL A 184 8.35 6.36 3.39
N GLY A 185 8.84 5.41 4.19
CA GLY A 185 9.48 4.18 3.73
C GLY A 185 8.54 3.31 2.90
N SER A 186 7.28 3.18 3.34
CA SER A 186 6.23 2.43 2.63
C SER A 186 6.03 2.94 1.19
N ILE A 187 6.06 4.27 1.00
CA ILE A 187 5.86 4.86 -0.33
C ILE A 187 7.15 5.05 -1.13
N SER A 188 8.32 5.03 -0.49
CA SER A 188 9.61 5.34 -1.11
C SER A 188 9.90 4.51 -2.37
N SER A 189 9.51 3.23 -2.37
CA SER A 189 9.61 2.36 -3.55
C SER A 189 8.82 2.90 -4.75
N GLY A 190 7.59 3.38 -4.49
CA GLY A 190 6.72 4.00 -5.48
C GLY A 190 7.27 5.32 -6.00
N ILE A 191 7.85 6.15 -5.12
CA ILE A 191 8.48 7.43 -5.49
C ILE A 191 9.56 7.22 -6.56
N LEU A 192 10.44 6.23 -6.36
CA LEU A 192 11.54 5.93 -7.30
C LEU A 192 11.04 5.39 -8.65
N ASN A 193 9.90 4.70 -8.65
CA ASN A 193 9.27 4.21 -9.88
C ASN A 193 8.56 5.31 -10.66
N GLN A 194 8.25 6.44 -10.01
CA GLN A 194 7.43 7.49 -10.58
C GLN A 194 8.04 8.08 -11.86
N ALA A 195 9.37 8.26 -11.90
CA ALA A 195 10.08 8.75 -13.09
C ALA A 195 9.88 7.85 -14.33
N ASP A 196 9.70 6.54 -14.15
CA ASP A 196 9.51 5.61 -15.27
C ASP A 196 8.08 5.65 -15.83
N VAL A 197 7.12 6.14 -15.04
CA VAL A 197 5.73 6.35 -15.46
C VAL A 197 5.55 7.75 -16.04
N THR A 198 6.14 8.77 -15.41
CA THR A 198 6.00 10.17 -15.83
C THR A 198 6.68 10.47 -17.16
N ARG A 199 7.65 9.66 -17.62
CA ARG A 199 8.22 9.78 -18.97
C ARG A 199 7.19 9.67 -20.10
N PHE A 200 6.04 9.04 -19.84
CA PHE A 200 4.96 8.90 -20.80
C PHE A 200 3.93 10.05 -20.74
N ALA A 201 4.13 11.04 -19.86
CA ALA A 201 3.23 12.17 -19.77
C ALA A 201 3.37 13.10 -20.99
N THR A 202 2.24 13.50 -21.56
CA THR A 202 2.19 14.43 -22.70
C THR A 202 2.36 15.89 -22.29
N ARG A 203 2.02 16.24 -21.04
CA ARG A 203 2.24 17.59 -20.49
C ARG A 203 2.77 17.54 -19.05
N PRO A 204 3.71 18.43 -18.68
CA PRO A 204 4.29 18.49 -17.35
C PRO A 204 3.25 18.81 -16.27
N ALA A 205 2.34 19.74 -16.56
CA ALA A 205 1.29 20.13 -15.62
C ALA A 205 0.35 18.97 -15.26
N HIS A 206 -0.01 18.10 -16.21
CA HIS A 206 -0.89 16.96 -15.93
C HIS A 206 -0.20 15.89 -15.06
N ALA A 207 1.10 15.68 -15.24
CA ALA A 207 1.86 14.76 -14.40
C ALA A 207 2.07 15.30 -12.97
N LEU A 208 2.26 16.61 -12.82
CA LEU A 208 2.39 17.28 -11.52
C LEU A 208 1.06 17.28 -10.76
N TRP A 209 0.01 17.81 -11.36
CA TRP A 209 -1.32 17.89 -10.74
C TRP A 209 -1.94 16.51 -10.50
N GLY A 210 -1.73 15.57 -11.43
CA GLY A 210 -2.19 14.18 -11.31
C GLY A 210 -1.51 13.38 -10.20
N GLN A 211 -0.45 13.91 -9.58
CA GLN A 211 0.19 13.28 -8.43
C GLN A 211 -0.01 14.09 -7.15
N ALA A 212 0.13 15.41 -7.24
CA ALA A 212 0.05 16.31 -6.10
C ALA A 212 -1.33 16.30 -5.42
N VAL A 213 -2.41 16.03 -6.16
CA VAL A 213 -3.78 16.03 -5.62
C VAL A 213 -4.25 14.62 -5.25
N PRO A 214 -4.17 13.60 -6.13
CA PRO A 214 -4.75 12.29 -5.83
C PRO A 214 -3.99 11.55 -4.73
N TYR A 215 -2.67 11.72 -4.65
CA TYR A 215 -1.84 11.03 -3.66
C TYR A 215 -2.21 11.39 -2.21
N PRO A 216 -2.19 12.67 -1.78
CA PRO A 216 -2.54 13.02 -0.41
C PRO A 216 -4.01 12.72 -0.10
N LEU A 217 -4.92 12.91 -1.07
CA LEU A 217 -6.33 12.56 -0.89
C LEU A 217 -6.51 11.07 -0.62
N TYR A 218 -5.87 10.21 -1.41
CA TYR A 218 -5.92 8.76 -1.22
C TYR A 218 -5.29 8.33 0.10
N ALA A 219 -4.16 8.93 0.48
CA ALA A 219 -3.50 8.61 1.75
C ALA A 219 -4.32 9.02 2.97
N ILE A 220 -4.98 10.18 2.93
CA ILE A 220 -5.87 10.64 4.01
C ILE A 220 -7.12 9.78 4.09
N LEU A 221 -7.81 9.57 2.97
CA LEU A 221 -9.02 8.75 2.94
C LEU A 221 -8.74 7.29 3.34
N GLY A 222 -7.66 6.71 2.81
CA GLY A 222 -7.27 5.34 3.14
C GLY A 222 -6.91 5.17 4.62
N SER A 223 -6.16 6.10 5.21
CA SER A 223 -5.82 6.05 6.63
C SER A 223 -7.05 6.26 7.53
N LEU A 224 -7.96 7.16 7.17
CA LEU A 224 -9.23 7.35 7.88
C LEU A 224 -10.09 6.09 7.81
N VAL A 225 -10.32 5.53 6.62
CA VAL A 225 -11.12 4.30 6.49
C VAL A 225 -10.48 3.15 7.25
N GLY A 226 -9.15 2.99 7.18
CA GLY A 226 -8.44 1.95 7.92
C GLY A 226 -8.66 2.05 9.44
N ILE A 227 -8.48 3.24 10.03
CA ILE A 227 -8.72 3.46 11.47
C ILE A 227 -10.17 3.14 11.84
N LEU A 228 -11.13 3.63 11.05
CA LEU A 228 -12.56 3.45 11.33
C LEU A 228 -13.00 1.98 11.19
N VAL A 229 -12.49 1.27 10.18
CA VAL A 229 -12.81 -0.15 9.97
C VAL A 229 -12.19 -1.02 11.06
N THR A 230 -10.93 -0.80 11.44
CA THR A 230 -10.30 -1.54 12.55
C THR A 230 -11.08 -1.33 13.84
N ALA A 231 -11.47 -0.08 14.13
CA ALA A 231 -12.27 0.26 15.30
C ALA A 231 -13.63 -0.45 15.31
N ALA A 232 -14.36 -0.42 14.19
CA ALA A 232 -15.66 -1.08 14.06
C ALA A 232 -15.53 -2.61 14.17
N THR A 233 -14.44 -3.17 13.65
CA THR A 233 -14.14 -4.61 13.71
C THR A 233 -13.85 -5.04 15.14
N GLN A 234 -13.02 -4.30 15.88
CA GLN A 234 -12.75 -4.58 17.30
C GLN A 234 -14.02 -4.57 18.14
N GLN A 235 -14.91 -3.61 17.91
CA GLN A 235 -16.20 -3.54 18.60
C GLN A 235 -17.11 -4.73 18.25
N ARG A 236 -17.13 -5.13 16.97
CA ARG A 236 -17.97 -6.24 16.48
C ARG A 236 -17.50 -7.61 16.96
N PHE A 237 -16.19 -7.82 17.04
CA PHE A 237 -15.56 -9.10 17.40
C PHE A 237 -15.03 -9.16 18.84
N GLY A 238 -15.35 -8.17 19.68
CA GLY A 238 -15.01 -8.22 21.11
C GLY A 238 -13.53 -8.05 21.45
N GLY A 239 -12.73 -7.44 20.56
CA GLY A 239 -11.34 -7.04 20.84
C GLY A 239 -10.22 -7.99 20.37
N GLU A 240 -10.52 -9.18 19.82
CA GLU A 240 -9.50 -10.13 19.35
C GLU A 240 -9.01 -9.88 17.91
N ALA A 241 -9.58 -8.91 17.21
CA ALA A 241 -9.20 -8.60 15.83
C ALA A 241 -8.03 -7.61 15.76
N VAL A 242 -6.86 -7.98 16.30
CA VAL A 242 -5.54 -7.40 15.96
C VAL A 242 -4.46 -8.46 16.03
#